data_AF-A0AAW3WZA3-F1
#
_entry.id   AF-A0AAW3WZA3-F1
#
_cell.length_a   1.000
_cell.length_b   1.000
_cell.length_c   1.000
_cell.angle_alpha   90.00
_cell.angle_beta   90.00
_cell.angle_gamma   90.00
#
_symmetry.space_group_name_H-M   'P 1'
#
loop_
_entity.id
_entity.type
_entity.pdbx_description
1 polymer ?
#
loop_
_entity_poly.entity_id
_entity_poly.type
_entity_poly.pdbx_seq_one_letter_code
_entity_poly.pdbx_strand_id
1 'polypeptide(L)' 'QVNVETGSFNFSRAAARSNSENALVLHDMPGVAQTYLAHWQSRWDIGKEWRSSY' A
#
# COMPACT_ATOMS: atom_id res chain seq x y z
N GLN A 1 10.93 -12.41 -5.57
CA GLN A 1 9.93 -12.53 -4.49
C GLN A 1 8.99 -11.32 -4.58
N VAL A 2 7.69 -11.52 -4.52
CA VAL A 2 6.69 -10.43 -4.54
C VAL A 2 5.93 -10.48 -3.22
N ASN A 3 5.95 -9.37 -2.48
CA ASN A 3 5.38 -9.28 -1.14
C ASN A 3 4.23 -8.26 -1.13
N VAL A 4 3.29 -8.42 -0.21
CA VAL A 4 2.23 -7.45 0.06
C VAL A 4 2.31 -7.02 1.51
N GLU A 5 2.39 -5.71 1.76
CA GLU A 5 2.15 -5.12 3.07
C GLU A 5 0.72 -4.55 3.11
N THR A 6 -0.03 -4.87 4.16
CA THR A 6 -1.39 -4.34 4.36
C THR A 6 -1.74 -4.34 5.85
N GLY A 7 -2.70 -3.52 6.25
CA GLY A 7 -3.13 -3.39 7.65
C GLY A 7 -3.86 -2.09 7.89
N SER A 8 -4.08 -1.76 9.17
CA SER A 8 -4.64 -0.46 9.54
C SER A 8 -3.58 0.67 9.56
N PHE A 9 -2.29 0.32 9.54
CA PHE A 9 -1.20 1.28 9.58
C PHE A 9 -1.23 2.24 8.39
N ASN A 10 -1.44 3.53 8.67
CA ASN A 10 -1.33 4.61 7.70
C ASN A 10 0.11 5.15 7.64
N PHE A 11 0.59 5.61 6.48
CA PHE A 11 1.92 6.23 6.35
C PHE A 11 1.97 7.65 6.95
N SER A 12 1.95 7.73 8.28
CA SER A 12 1.91 8.98 9.05
C SER A 12 2.66 8.88 10.38
N ARG A 13 3.00 10.04 10.96
CA ARG A 13 3.62 10.07 12.29
C ARG A 13 2.69 9.56 13.41
N ALA A 14 1.39 9.78 13.28
CA ALA A 14 0.41 9.34 14.28
C ALA A 14 0.31 7.81 14.35
N ALA A 15 0.25 7.15 13.18
CA ALA A 15 0.28 5.68 13.10
C ALA A 15 1.57 5.10 13.69
N ALA A 16 2.71 5.77 13.48
CA ALA A 16 4.01 5.30 13.99
C ALA A 16 4.25 5.51 15.49
N ARG A 17 3.47 6.38 16.16
CA ARG A 17 3.81 6.83 17.53
C ARG A 17 2.66 6.91 18.52
N SER A 18 1.42 6.93 18.06
CA SER A 18 0.27 7.31 18.90
C SER A 18 -0.89 6.36 18.76
N ASN A 19 -1.27 6.01 17.52
CA ASN A 19 -2.41 5.13 17.30
C ASN A 19 -2.02 3.67 17.56
N SER A 20 -2.99 2.89 18.03
CA SER A 20 -2.88 1.43 18.02
C SER A 20 -3.24 0.91 16.63
N GLU A 21 -2.23 0.50 15.86
CA GLU A 21 -2.37 0.03 14.48
C GLU A 21 -1.86 -1.41 14.31
N ASN A 22 -2.21 -2.06 13.21
CA ASN A 22 -1.62 -3.32 12.77
C ASN A 22 -0.99 -3.22 11.38
N ALA A 23 0.02 -4.04 11.13
CA ALA A 23 0.64 -4.23 9.82
C ALA A 23 0.99 -5.72 9.63
N LEU A 24 0.70 -6.25 8.44
CA LEU A 24 1.02 -7.61 8.01
C LEU A 24 1.88 -7.56 6.76
N VAL A 25 2.93 -8.39 6.71
CA VAL A 25 3.72 -8.60 5.50
C VAL A 25 3.52 -10.05 5.05
N LEU A 26 2.95 -10.20 3.85
CA LEU A 26 2.68 -11.50 3.23
C LEU A 26 3.82 -11.83 2.28
N HIS A 27 4.62 -12.83 2.64
CA HIS A 27 5.77 -13.30 1.87
C HIS A 27 5.41 -14.50 1.01
N ASP A 28 5.98 -14.57 -0.20
CA ASP A 28 5.88 -15.73 -1.11
C ASP A 28 4.44 -16.15 -1.46
N MET A 29 3.50 -15.18 -1.50
CA MET A 29 2.10 -15.39 -1.87
C MET A 29 1.75 -14.73 -3.22
N PRO A 30 2.22 -15.27 -4.37
CA PRO A 30 2.10 -14.60 -5.67
C PRO A 30 0.65 -14.33 -6.11
N GLY A 31 -0.31 -15.20 -5.76
CA GLY A 31 -1.72 -14.97 -6.08
C GLY A 31 -2.34 -13.78 -5.33
N VAL A 32 -1.94 -13.57 -4.07
CA VAL A 32 -2.37 -12.40 -3.29
C VAL A 32 -1.73 -11.14 -3.86
N ALA A 33 -0.43 -11.19 -4.16
CA ALA A 33 0.27 -10.09 -4.79
C ALA A 33 -0.35 -9.66 -6.12
N GLN A 34 -0.75 -10.62 -6.97
CA GLN A 34 -1.40 -10.32 -8.25
C GLN A 34 -2.75 -9.61 -8.07
N THR A 35 -3.54 -10.03 -7.08
CA THR A 35 -4.82 -9.37 -6.74
C THR A 35 -4.61 -7.92 -6.32
N TYR A 36 -3.65 -7.68 -5.42
CA TYR A 36 -3.31 -6.33 -4.97
C TYR A 36 -2.71 -5.47 -6.09
N LEU A 37 -1.92 -6.05 -6.99
CA LEU A 37 -1.35 -5.34 -8.12
C LEU A 37 -2.44 -4.90 -9.12
N ALA A 38 -3.37 -5.78 -9.48
CA ALA A 38 -4.51 -5.42 -10.32
C ALA A 38 -5.37 -4.33 -9.68
N HIS A 39 -5.57 -4.43 -8.36
CA HIS A 39 -6.24 -3.41 -7.57
C HIS A 39 -5.48 -2.06 -7.64
N TRP A 40 -4.17 -2.04 -7.41
CA TRP A 40 -3.35 -0.83 -7.52
C TRP A 40 -3.43 -0.21 -8.92
N GLN A 41 -3.28 -1.02 -9.97
CA GLN A 41 -3.28 -0.56 -11.36
C GLN A 41 -4.58 0.18 -11.71
N SER A 42 -5.73 -0.33 -11.27
CA SER A 42 -7.02 0.30 -11.56
C SER A 42 -7.18 1.70 -10.93
N ARG A 43 -6.42 2.01 -9.85
CA ARG A 43 -6.41 3.36 -9.22
C ARG A 43 -5.40 4.26 -9.89
N TRP A 44 -4.28 3.68 -10.27
CA TRP A 44 -3.23 4.38 -11.00
C TRP A 44 -3.75 4.91 -12.34
N ASP A 45 -4.46 4.08 -13.10
CA ASP A 45 -4.96 4.42 -14.45
C ASP A 45 -5.95 5.58 -14.45
N ILE A 46 -6.68 5.79 -13.36
CA ILE A 46 -7.61 6.93 -13.19
C ILE A 46 -6.97 8.09 -12.42
N GLY A 47 -5.74 7.92 -11.95
CA GLY A 47 -4.99 8.92 -11.22
C GLY A 47 -4.52 10.06 -12.13
N LYS A 48 -4.29 11.22 -11.53
CA LYS A 48 -3.62 12.33 -12.22
C LYS A 48 -2.18 12.38 -11.77
N GLU A 49 -1.27 12.48 -12.74
CA GLU A 49 0.15 12.69 -12.45
C GLU A 49 0.32 13.94 -11.57
N TRP A 50 0.97 13.77 -10.43
CA TRP A 50 1.36 14.88 -9.57
C TRP A 50 2.67 15.46 -10.10
N ARG A 51 2.69 16.77 -10.33
CA ARG A 51 3.88 17.52 -10.72
C ARG A 51 4.10 18.66 -9.73
N SER A 52 5.34 18.86 -9.31
CA SER A 52 5.73 20.01 -8.51
C SER A 52 5.50 21.30 -9.29
N SER A 53 5.01 22.33 -8.61
CA SER A 53 4.95 23.71 -9.13
C SER A 53 6.10 24.59 -8.62
N TYR A 54 7.01 24.02 -7.81
CA TYR A 54 8.26 24.66 -7.38
C TYR A 54 9.35 24.53 -8.44
#